data_AF-A0A2V5QPV2-F1
#
_entry.id   AF-A0A2V5QPV2-F1
#
_cell.length_a   1.000
_cell.length_b   1.000
_cell.length_c   1.000
_cell.angle_alpha   90.00
_cell.angle_beta   90.00
_cell.angle_gamma   90.00
#
_symmetry.space_group_name_H-M   'P 1'
#
loop_
_entity.id
_entity.type
_entity.pdbx_description
1 polymer ?
#
loop_
_entity_poly.entity_id
_entity_poly.type
_entity_poly.pdbx_seq_one_letter_code
_entity_poly.pdbx_strand_id
1 'polypeptide(L)'
;MVRTDGAILGIGTISHNTSAASLNQNVKKSGRTTGLTRSHVSGLNATVQVTFTRECHGGTYTKTFNGQIVVANPSHAFLRAGDSGSLLVQDVATNPRAIGLLFAGNNSAAFANPIGQVLNFLGAAMVGN
;
A
#
# COMPACT_ATOMS: atom_id res chain seq x y z
N MET A 1 -15.53 12.05 5.65
CA MET A 1 -14.89 13.19 4.96
C MET A 1 -13.39 13.00 5.05
N VAL A 2 -12.64 13.23 3.97
CA VAL A 2 -11.16 13.17 3.99
C VAL A 2 -10.65 14.38 4.76
N ARG A 3 -9.66 14.20 5.65
CA ARG A 3 -9.07 15.33 6.38
C ARG A 3 -8.18 16.15 5.45
N THR A 4 -8.37 17.46 5.44
CA THR A 4 -7.61 18.39 4.58
C THR A 4 -6.16 18.57 5.01
N ASP A 5 -5.83 18.23 6.26
CA ASP A 5 -4.46 18.19 6.77
C ASP A 5 -3.65 16.96 6.30
N GLY A 6 -4.27 16.07 5.52
CA GLY A 6 -3.63 14.87 5.02
C GLY A 6 -3.38 13.81 6.09
N ALA A 7 -3.97 13.93 7.27
CA ALA A 7 -3.76 12.95 8.34
C ALA A 7 -4.48 11.63 8.09
N ILE A 8 -3.75 10.53 8.27
CA ILE A 8 -4.28 9.17 8.23
C ILE A 8 -4.42 8.64 9.66
N LEU A 9 -5.56 7.99 9.97
CA LEU A 9 -5.85 7.45 11.30
C LEU A 9 -4.72 6.51 11.79
N GLY A 10 -4.16 6.78 12.96
CA GLY A 10 -3.06 6.01 13.56
C GLY A 10 -1.67 6.31 12.98
N ILE A 11 -1.57 7.08 11.90
CA ILE A 11 -0.29 7.48 11.29
C ILE A 11 0.03 8.95 11.57
N GLY A 12 -0.97 9.83 11.47
CA GLY A 12 -0.80 11.28 11.52
C GLY A 12 -0.69 11.89 10.12
N THR A 13 -0.25 13.14 10.06
CA THR A 13 0.02 13.87 8.81
C THR A 13 1.12 13.17 8.02
N ILE A 14 1.00 13.18 6.69
CA ILE A 14 1.94 12.55 5.75
C ILE A 14 2.87 13.61 5.19
N SER A 15 4.03 13.22 4.66
CA SER A 15 4.82 14.18 3.89
C SER A 15 4.25 14.43 2.49
N HIS A 16 4.32 15.67 2.03
CA HIS A 16 4.07 16.02 0.62
C HIS A 16 5.11 15.39 -0.34
N ASN A 17 6.24 14.92 0.18
CA ASN A 17 7.23 14.19 -0.61
C ASN A 17 7.01 12.68 -0.54
N THR A 18 7.28 12.01 -1.66
CA THR A 18 7.31 10.54 -1.74
C THR A 18 8.71 9.99 -1.45
N SER A 19 8.80 8.68 -1.23
CA SER A 19 10.05 7.94 -1.07
C SER A 19 9.99 6.66 -1.90
N ALA A 20 11.08 6.31 -2.59
CA ALA A 20 11.18 5.02 -3.26
C ALA A 20 11.27 3.88 -2.22
N ALA A 21 10.72 2.72 -2.57
CA ALA A 21 10.83 1.53 -1.73
C ALA A 21 12.27 1.01 -1.73
N SER A 22 12.75 0.59 -0.56
CA SER A 22 14.05 -0.08 -0.39
C SER A 22 13.87 -1.42 0.30
N LEU A 23 14.70 -2.41 -0.04
CA LEU A 23 14.66 -3.72 0.65
C LEU A 23 14.91 -3.55 2.16
N ASN A 24 14.21 -4.35 2.95
CA ASN A 24 14.21 -4.34 4.42
C ASN A 24 13.76 -3.01 5.05
N GLN A 25 13.23 -2.08 4.27
CA GLN A 25 12.69 -0.83 4.80
C GLN A 25 11.46 -1.10 5.64
N ASN A 26 11.46 -0.60 6.88
CA ASN A 26 10.29 -0.64 7.76
C ASN A 26 9.18 0.26 7.24
N VAL A 27 7.98 -0.30 7.21
CA VAL A 27 6.79 0.34 6.65
C VAL A 27 5.60 0.13 7.55
N LYS A 28 4.66 1.07 7.48
CA LYS A 28 3.36 0.96 8.14
C LYS A 28 2.25 1.34 7.18
N LYS A 29 1.05 0.91 7.50
CA LYS A 29 -0.19 1.32 6.83
C LYS A 29 -1.31 1.44 7.84
N SER A 30 -2.37 2.13 7.46
CA SER A 30 -3.65 2.10 8.17
C SER A 30 -4.74 1.68 7.22
N GLY A 31 -5.45 0.58 7.53
CA GLY A 31 -6.52 0.03 6.68
C GLY A 31 -7.77 -0.32 7.48
N ARG A 32 -8.91 -0.43 6.79
CA ARG A 32 -10.22 -0.67 7.43
C ARG A 32 -10.26 -1.96 8.23
N THR A 33 -9.61 -3.02 7.75
CA THR A 33 -9.76 -4.38 8.30
C THR A 33 -8.77 -4.66 9.42
N THR A 34 -7.50 -4.28 9.28
CA THR A 34 -6.49 -4.55 10.32
C THR A 34 -6.03 -3.31 11.08
N GLY A 35 -6.55 -2.12 10.75
CA GLY A 35 -6.11 -0.88 11.38
C GLY A 35 -4.66 -0.54 11.03
N LEU A 36 -3.96 0.03 12.03
CA LEU A 36 -2.54 0.38 11.94
C LEU A 36 -1.67 -0.87 12.12
N THR A 37 -0.97 -1.27 11.06
CA THR A 37 -0.06 -2.41 11.06
C THR A 37 1.32 -2.01 10.53
N ARG A 38 2.34 -2.79 10.92
CA ARG A 38 3.75 -2.56 10.59
C ARG A 38 4.35 -3.83 9.99
N SER A 39 5.30 -3.65 9.09
CA SER A 39 6.08 -4.72 8.49
C SER A 39 7.33 -4.14 7.81
N HIS A 40 7.96 -4.90 6.93
CA HIS A 40 9.09 -4.46 6.11
C HIS A 40 8.92 -4.89 4.65
N VAL A 41 9.55 -4.13 3.75
CA VAL A 41 9.66 -4.49 2.33
C VAL A 41 10.56 -5.72 2.20
N SER A 42 10.00 -6.81 1.68
CA SER A 42 10.70 -8.09 1.50
C SER A 42 11.11 -8.34 0.04
N GLY A 43 10.64 -7.52 -0.90
CA GLY A 43 10.95 -7.67 -2.31
C GLY A 43 10.64 -6.41 -3.11
N LEU A 44 11.33 -6.24 -4.24
CA LEU A 44 11.15 -5.13 -5.18
C LEU A 44 11.05 -5.68 -6.60
N ASN A 45 10.44 -4.90 -7.49
CA ASN A 45 10.28 -5.21 -8.91
C ASN A 45 9.63 -6.59 -9.18
N ALA A 46 8.66 -6.98 -8.34
CA ALA A 46 8.00 -8.27 -8.47
C ALA A 46 6.97 -8.27 -9.61
N THR A 47 6.85 -9.44 -10.25
CA THR A 47 5.76 -9.75 -11.18
C THR A 47 4.73 -10.60 -10.46
N VAL A 48 3.49 -10.12 -10.38
CA VAL A 48 2.42 -10.77 -9.62
C VAL A 48 1.18 -10.96 -10.47
N GLN A 49 0.57 -12.13 -10.34
CA GLN A 49 -0.72 -12.43 -10.95
C GLN A 49 -1.81 -12.30 -9.89
N VAL A 50 -2.80 -11.45 -10.16
CA VAL A 50 -3.92 -11.21 -9.25
C VAL A 50 -5.21 -11.60 -9.93
N THR A 51 -5.95 -12.49 -9.27
CA THR A 51 -7.28 -12.93 -9.71
C THR A 51 -8.33 -12.02 -9.10
N PHE A 52 -9.17 -11.46 -9.97
CA PHE A 52 -10.32 -10.64 -9.63
C PHE A 52 -11.60 -11.41 -9.95
N THR A 53 -12.64 -11.15 -9.16
CA THR A 53 -13.99 -11.61 -9.45
C THR A 53 -14.71 -10.52 -10.21
N ARG A 54 -15.43 -10.87 -11.27
CA ARG A 54 -16.33 -9.91 -11.93
C ARG A 54 -17.47 -9.54 -10.97
N GLU A 55 -17.94 -8.31 -11.09
CA GLU A 55 -19.10 -7.84 -10.35
C GLU A 55 -20.32 -8.76 -10.53
N CYS A 56 -21.26 -8.70 -9.58
CA CYS A 56 -22.50 -9.47 -9.61
C CYS A 56 -22.32 -11.00 -9.68
N HIS A 57 -21.33 -11.56 -8.97
CA HIS A 57 -21.00 -13.00 -8.96
C HIS A 57 -20.65 -13.57 -10.35
N GLY A 58 -20.10 -12.73 -11.24
CA GLY A 58 -19.57 -13.21 -12.50
C GLY A 58 -18.30 -14.06 -12.33
N GLY A 59 -17.82 -14.63 -13.43
CA GLY A 59 -16.59 -15.41 -13.45
C GLY A 59 -15.34 -14.61 -13.00
N THR A 60 -14.24 -15.31 -12.81
CA THR A 60 -12.96 -14.68 -12.43
C THR A 60 -12.13 -14.30 -13.66
N TYR A 61 -11.20 -13.37 -13.49
CA TYR A 61 -10.16 -13.08 -14.46
C TYR A 61 -8.85 -12.74 -13.75
N THR A 62 -7.73 -13.05 -14.39
CA THR A 62 -6.40 -12.78 -13.82
C THR A 62 -5.72 -11.66 -14.59
N LYS A 63 -5.03 -10.77 -13.87
CA LYS A 63 -4.17 -9.73 -14.44
C LYS A 63 -2.76 -9.84 -13.88
N THR A 64 -1.78 -9.62 -14.74
CA THR A 64 -0.36 -9.58 -14.37
C THR A 64 0.04 -8.13 -14.12
N PHE A 65 0.71 -7.88 -12.99
CA PHE A 65 1.28 -6.60 -12.61
C PHE A 65 2.79 -6.76 -12.48
N ASN A 66 3.55 -5.87 -13.11
CA ASN A 66 5.02 -5.85 -13.05
C ASN A 66 5.47 -4.67 -12.18
N GLY A 67 6.70 -4.72 -11.67
CA GLY A 67 7.28 -3.59 -10.93
C GLY A 67 6.70 -3.40 -9.52
N GLN A 68 6.13 -4.45 -8.93
CA GLN A 68 5.42 -4.34 -7.66
C GLN A 68 6.37 -4.39 -6.46
N ILE A 69 5.99 -3.69 -5.39
CA ILE A 69 6.64 -3.74 -4.08
C ILE A 69 6.04 -4.91 -3.30
N VAL A 70 6.89 -5.73 -2.69
CA VAL A 70 6.47 -6.85 -1.84
C VAL A 70 6.75 -6.50 -0.38
N VAL A 71 5.73 -6.67 0.46
CA VAL A 71 5.81 -6.45 1.91
C VAL A 71 5.50 -7.75 2.61
N ALA A 72 6.26 -8.09 3.65
CA ALA A 72 6.02 -9.31 4.43
C ALA A 72 4.63 -9.26 5.10
N ASN A 73 3.86 -10.34 4.98
CA ASN A 73 2.50 -10.44 5.52
C ASN A 73 2.24 -11.79 6.20
N PRO A 74 3.07 -12.22 7.16
CA PRO A 74 2.93 -13.54 7.78
C PRO A 74 1.58 -13.65 8.49
N SER A 75 0.83 -14.72 8.23
CA SER A 75 -0.47 -14.98 8.85
C SER A 75 -1.46 -13.82 8.67
N HIS A 76 -1.35 -13.08 7.57
CA HIS A 76 -2.12 -11.86 7.31
C HIS A 76 -1.99 -10.74 8.38
N ALA A 77 -0.88 -10.71 9.12
CA ALA A 77 -0.67 -9.73 10.19
C ALA A 77 -0.54 -8.27 9.69
N PHE A 78 -0.15 -8.08 8.43
CA PHE A 78 0.05 -6.77 7.84
C PHE A 78 -1.17 -6.31 7.03
N LEU A 79 -1.63 -7.10 6.06
CA LEU A 79 -2.71 -6.76 5.11
C LEU A 79 -3.76 -7.88 5.05
N ARG A 80 -5.04 -7.51 5.16
CA ARG A 80 -6.18 -8.40 4.89
C ARG A 80 -7.13 -7.81 3.84
N ALA A 81 -8.01 -8.67 3.32
CA ALA A 81 -9.10 -8.22 2.46
C ALA A 81 -9.85 -7.05 3.11
N GLY A 82 -10.05 -5.98 2.33
CA GLY A 82 -10.63 -4.72 2.80
C GLY A 82 -9.63 -3.64 3.20
N ASP A 83 -8.35 -3.96 3.34
CA ASP A 83 -7.28 -2.95 3.47
C ASP A 83 -6.76 -2.43 2.13
N SER A 84 -7.16 -3.05 1.00
CA SER A 84 -6.82 -2.57 -0.35
C SER A 84 -7.19 -1.09 -0.50
N GLY A 85 -6.29 -0.30 -1.06
CA GLY A 85 -6.35 1.15 -1.13
C GLY A 85 -5.66 1.87 0.03
N SER A 86 -5.17 1.15 1.05
CA SER A 86 -4.37 1.77 2.12
C SER A 86 -3.00 2.22 1.61
N LEU A 87 -2.58 3.40 2.09
CA LEU A 87 -1.28 3.98 1.76
C LEU A 87 -0.18 3.27 2.57
N LEU A 88 0.84 2.77 1.86
CA LEU A 88 2.07 2.25 2.44
C LEU A 88 3.04 3.41 2.64
N VAL A 89 3.47 3.63 3.87
CA VAL A 89 4.36 4.74 4.23
C VAL A 89 5.55 4.23 5.05
N GLN A 90 6.58 5.07 5.17
CA GLN A 90 7.70 4.83 6.08
C GLN A 90 7.23 4.62 7.52
N ASP A 91 7.84 3.69 8.26
CA ASP A 91 7.60 3.57 9.70
C ASP A 91 8.47 4.56 10.49
N VAL A 92 8.14 5.85 10.36
CA VAL A 92 8.71 6.95 11.15
C VAL A 92 7.61 7.68 11.91
N ALA A 93 7.96 8.33 13.02
CA ALA A 93 6.99 8.95 13.92
C ALA A 93 6.21 10.11 13.28
N THR A 94 6.90 10.96 12.52
CA THR A 94 6.37 12.24 12.04
C THR A 94 6.48 12.34 10.53
N ASN A 95 5.40 12.76 9.87
CA ASN A 95 5.34 13.03 8.43
C ASN A 95 6.00 11.93 7.57
N PRO A 96 5.61 10.65 7.73
CA PRO A 96 6.20 9.59 6.94
C PRO A 96 5.95 9.84 5.46
N ARG A 97 6.94 9.52 4.62
CA ARG A 97 6.79 9.62 3.17
C ARG A 97 6.01 8.44 2.62
N ALA A 98 5.18 8.70 1.62
CA ALA A 98 4.48 7.66 0.90
C ALA A 98 5.44 6.83 0.04
N ILE A 99 5.22 5.51 0.02
CA ILE A 99 6.05 4.53 -0.69
C ILE A 99 5.23 3.79 -1.75
N GLY A 100 4.00 3.38 -1.41
CA GLY A 100 3.16 2.65 -2.34
C GLY A 100 1.67 2.63 -1.97
N LEU A 101 0.87 2.05 -2.87
CA LEU A 101 -0.56 1.83 -2.68
C LEU A 101 -0.87 0.33 -2.67
N LEU A 102 -1.32 -0.18 -1.54
CA LEU A 102 -1.60 -1.61 -1.34
C LEU A 102 -2.87 -2.01 -2.11
N PHE A 103 -2.81 -3.10 -2.87
CA PHE A 103 -3.95 -3.52 -3.69
C PHE A 103 -4.27 -5.01 -3.58
N ALA A 104 -3.29 -5.85 -3.30
CA ALA A 104 -3.45 -7.30 -3.21
C ALA A 104 -2.55 -7.89 -2.12
N GLY A 105 -2.87 -9.12 -1.69
CA GLY A 105 -2.02 -9.86 -0.76
C GLY A 105 -2.55 -11.27 -0.51
N ASN A 106 -1.72 -12.10 0.08
CA ASN A 106 -2.01 -13.46 0.55
C ASN A 106 -1.47 -13.65 1.98
N ASN A 107 -1.43 -14.89 2.47
CA ASN A 107 -1.04 -15.23 3.84
C ASN A 107 0.45 -14.97 4.17
N SER A 108 1.26 -14.57 3.19
CA SER A 108 2.71 -14.40 3.37
C SER A 108 3.24 -13.10 2.78
N ALA A 109 2.56 -12.53 1.78
CA ALA A 109 2.98 -11.32 1.10
C ALA A 109 1.81 -10.34 0.87
N ALA A 110 2.12 -9.05 0.94
CA ALA A 110 1.28 -7.96 0.48
C ALA A 110 1.96 -7.25 -0.68
N PHE A 111 1.17 -6.74 -1.61
CA PHE A 111 1.64 -6.14 -2.85
C PHE A 111 1.15 -4.71 -2.97
N ALA A 112 2.09 -3.81 -3.31
CA ALA A 112 1.81 -2.39 -3.48
C ALA A 112 2.36 -1.89 -4.82
N ASN A 113 1.57 -1.00 -5.45
CA ASN A 113 2.04 -0.21 -6.59
C ASN A 113 2.96 0.90 -6.09
N PRO A 114 4.10 1.19 -6.74
CA PRO A 114 4.94 2.33 -6.39
C PRO A 114 4.15 3.65 -6.43
N ILE A 115 4.21 4.44 -5.37
CA ILE A 115 3.32 5.61 -5.23
C ILE A 115 3.53 6.63 -6.35
N GLY A 116 4.77 6.81 -6.82
CA GLY A 116 5.07 7.73 -7.91
C GLY A 116 4.35 7.38 -9.21
N GLN A 117 4.22 6.09 -9.53
CA GLN A 117 3.48 5.64 -10.72
C GLN A 117 1.97 5.90 -10.57
N VAL A 118 1.43 5.68 -9.39
CA VAL A 118 0.01 5.94 -9.08
C VAL A 118 -0.30 7.43 -9.23
N LEU A 119 0.50 8.29 -8.60
CA LEU A 119 0.32 9.75 -8.65
C LEU A 119 0.44 10.29 -10.08
N ASN A 120 1.45 9.82 -10.82
CA ASN A 120 1.63 10.19 -12.23
C ASN A 120 0.43 9.78 -13.09
N PHE A 121 -0.07 8.55 -12.92
CA PHE A 121 -1.24 8.08 -13.66
C PHE A 121 -2.51 8.91 -13.36
N LEU A 122 -2.68 9.34 -12.11
CA LEU A 122 -3.84 10.11 -11.67
C LEU A 122 -3.71 11.63 -11.89
N GLY A 123 -2.52 12.13 -12.27
CA GLY A 123 -2.26 13.57 -12.30
C GLY A 123 -2.40 14.23 -10.91
N ALA A 124 -2.06 13.49 -9.85
CA ALA A 124 -2.27 13.89 -8.46
C ALA A 124 -0.94 14.18 -7.73
N ALA A 125 -1.02 14.96 -6.65
CA ALA A 125 0.09 15.22 -5.74
C ALA A 125 -0.27 14.80 -4.31
N MET A 126 0.74 14.47 -3.51
CA MET A 126 0.54 14.22 -2.09
C MET A 126 0.17 15.51 -1.37
N VAL A 127 -0.81 15.44 -0.49
CA VAL A 127 -1.08 16.46 0.52
C VAL A 127 -0.27 16.17 1.78
N GLY A 128 0.07 17.19 2.56
CA GLY A 128 0.79 17.01 3.83
C GLY A 128 1.91 18.04 4.06
N ASN A 129 2.78 17.75 5.02
CA ASN A 129 3.87 18.62 5.49
C ASN A 129 5.25 18.30 4.89
#